data_AF-A0A6P0DWV4-F1
#
_entry.id   AF-A0A6P0DWV4-F1
#
_cell.length_a   1.000
_cell.length_b   1.000
_cell.length_c   1.000
_cell.angle_alpha   90.00
_cell.angle_beta   90.00
_cell.angle_gamma   90.00
#
_symmetry.space_group_name_H-M   'P 1'
#
loop_
_entity.id
_entity.type
_entity.pdbx_description
1 polymer ?
#
loop_
_entity_poly.entity_id
_entity_poly.type
_entity_poly.pdbx_seq_one_letter_code
_entity_poly.pdbx_strand_id
1 'polypeptide(L)'
;SYADRQLNPASLTGSQRRMNGIAAILALLLLTVAAGFVFNRFFALFGPVGILLETGLVAIFLAQKSLADHVAAVAVALRDEGLTGGRAAVSRIVGRDPETLDEPAVCRAAIESLAENFSDGVVAPALWYA
;
A
#
# COMPACT_ATOMS: atom_id res chain seq x y z
N SER A 1 10.67 -9.56 -7.47
CA SER A 1 9.25 -9.94 -7.62
C SER A 1 9.17 -11.32 -8.30
N TYR A 2 8.21 -12.17 -7.97
CA TYR A 2 8.01 -13.48 -8.61
C TYR A 2 7.86 -13.35 -10.15
N ALA A 3 7.13 -12.33 -10.60
CA ALA A 3 6.96 -12.02 -12.02
C ALA A 3 8.28 -11.62 -12.69
N ASP A 4 9.14 -10.88 -12.01
CA ASP A 4 10.45 -10.47 -12.53
C ASP A 4 11.37 -11.68 -12.73
N ARG A 5 11.38 -12.66 -11.81
CA ARG A 5 12.18 -13.88 -12.01
C ARG A 5 11.70 -14.74 -13.18
N GLN A 6 10.40 -14.77 -13.47
CA GLN A 6 9.84 -15.56 -14.57
C GLN A 6 9.90 -14.84 -15.92
N LEU A 7 9.67 -13.52 -15.94
CA LEU A 7 9.58 -12.73 -17.17
C LEU A 7 10.92 -12.10 -17.57
N ASN A 8 11.90 -12.07 -16.65
CA ASN A 8 13.20 -11.44 -16.84
C ASN A 8 14.42 -12.37 -16.60
N PRO A 9 14.41 -13.67 -16.97
CA PRO A 9 15.56 -14.52 -16.76
C PRO A 9 16.80 -14.04 -17.52
N ALA A 10 17.97 -14.18 -16.90
CA ALA A 10 19.26 -13.70 -17.43
C ALA A 10 19.69 -14.40 -18.75
N SER A 11 19.02 -15.50 -19.11
CA SER A 11 19.23 -16.25 -20.34
C SER A 11 18.58 -15.61 -21.58
N LEU A 12 17.74 -14.58 -21.42
CA LEU A 12 17.04 -13.92 -22.53
C LEU A 12 17.83 -12.74 -23.10
N THR A 13 17.70 -12.53 -24.41
CA THR A 13 18.28 -11.37 -25.10
C THR A 13 17.64 -10.06 -24.63
N GLY A 14 18.36 -8.93 -24.74
CA GLY A 14 17.86 -7.62 -24.31
C GLY A 14 16.53 -7.21 -24.95
N SER A 15 16.27 -7.62 -26.19
CA SER A 15 15.00 -7.37 -26.89
C SER A 15 13.83 -8.17 -26.30
N GLN A 16 14.04 -9.45 -25.99
CA GLN A 16 13.02 -10.31 -25.36
C GLN A 16 12.66 -9.85 -23.95
N ARG A 17 13.66 -9.40 -23.17
CA ARG A 17 13.44 -8.83 -21.82
C ARG A 17 12.58 -7.57 -21.89
N ARG A 18 12.81 -6.68 -22.88
CA ARG A 18 11.98 -5.49 -23.12
C ARG A 18 10.54 -5.86 -23.48
N MET A 19 10.35 -6.84 -24.38
CA MET A 19 9.02 -7.27 -24.79
C MET A 19 8.24 -7.91 -23.64
N ASN A 20 8.89 -8.73 -22.82
CA ASN A 20 8.28 -9.30 -21.61
C ASN A 20 7.91 -8.22 -20.59
N GLY A 21 8.74 -7.19 -20.43
CA GLY A 21 8.43 -6.02 -19.60
C GLY A 21 7.20 -5.26 -20.10
N ILE A 22 7.11 -4.98 -21.40
CA ILE A 22 5.94 -4.34 -22.01
C ILE A 22 4.69 -5.20 -21.82
N ALA A 23 4.78 -6.50 -22.08
CA ALA A 23 3.66 -7.43 -21.89
C ALA A 23 3.19 -7.47 -20.43
N ALA A 24 4.13 -7.46 -19.47
CA ALA A 24 3.80 -7.42 -18.04
C ALA A 24 3.07 -6.12 -17.67
N ILE A 25 3.54 -4.97 -18.16
CA ILE A 25 2.89 -3.67 -17.92
C ILE A 25 1.49 -3.65 -18.53
N LEU A 26 1.33 -4.11 -19.77
CA LEU A 26 0.03 -4.18 -20.43
C LEU A 26 -0.92 -5.13 -19.71
N ALA A 27 -0.44 -6.30 -19.27
CA ALA A 27 -1.25 -7.25 -18.51
C ALA A 27 -1.70 -6.66 -17.17
N LEU A 28 -0.80 -5.97 -16.45
CA LEU A 28 -1.14 -5.27 -15.21
C LEU A 28 -2.19 -4.18 -15.46
N LEU A 29 -1.99 -3.34 -16.48
CA LEU A 29 -2.95 -2.29 -16.86
C LEU A 29 -4.33 -2.86 -17.18
N LEU A 30 -4.38 -3.87 -18.04
CA LEU A 30 -5.62 -4.55 -18.42
C LEU A 30 -6.32 -5.16 -17.20
N LEU A 31 -5.58 -5.80 -16.31
CA LEU A 31 -6.13 -6.38 -15.09
C LEU A 31 -6.72 -5.30 -14.17
N THR A 32 -6.00 -4.19 -13.96
CA THR A 32 -6.51 -3.06 -13.15
C THR A 32 -7.75 -2.42 -13.75
N VAL A 33 -7.78 -2.20 -15.07
CA VAL A 33 -8.96 -1.63 -15.76
C VAL A 33 -10.14 -2.59 -15.68
N ALA A 34 -9.91 -3.89 -15.90
CA ALA A 34 -10.96 -4.90 -15.79
C ALA A 34 -11.54 -4.96 -14.37
N ALA A 35 -10.69 -4.99 -13.35
CA ALA A 35 -11.13 -4.98 -11.95
C ALA A 35 -11.92 -3.71 -11.61
N GLY A 36 -11.43 -2.53 -12.01
CA GLY A 36 -12.14 -1.27 -11.82
C GLY A 36 -13.50 -1.23 -12.52
N PHE A 37 -13.58 -1.77 -13.73
CA PHE A 37 -14.85 -1.88 -14.46
C PHE A 37 -15.84 -2.82 -13.76
N VAL A 38 -15.37 -3.96 -13.23
CA VAL A 38 -16.21 -4.89 -12.47
C VAL A 38 -16.73 -4.22 -11.19
N PHE A 39 -15.88 -3.53 -10.43
CA PHE A 39 -16.31 -2.80 -9.23
C PHE A 39 -17.32 -1.70 -9.57
N ASN A 40 -17.05 -0.89 -10.59
CA ASN A 40 -17.97 0.17 -11.00
C ASN A 40 -19.34 -0.39 -11.41
N ARG A 41 -19.37 -1.49 -12.17
CA ARG A 41 -20.63 -2.15 -12.56
C ARG A 41 -21.36 -2.74 -11.37
N PHE A 42 -20.65 -3.32 -10.42
CA PHE A 42 -21.23 -3.85 -9.19
C PHE A 42 -21.86 -2.73 -8.34
N PHE A 43 -21.14 -1.63 -8.12
CA PHE A 43 -21.66 -0.50 -7.34
C PHE A 43 -22.79 0.24 -8.06
N ALA A 44 -22.76 0.32 -9.40
CA ALA A 44 -23.84 0.92 -10.18
C ALA A 44 -25.21 0.23 -9.96
N LEU A 45 -25.25 -1.03 -9.54
CA LEU A 45 -26.49 -1.74 -9.18
C LEU A 45 -27.25 -1.07 -8.02
N PHE A 46 -26.55 -0.30 -7.19
CA PHE A 46 -27.10 0.39 -6.02
C PHE A 46 -27.44 1.86 -6.28
N GLY A 47 -27.39 2.32 -7.54
CA GLY A 47 -27.74 3.69 -7.92
C GLY A 47 -26.81 4.74 -7.30
N PRO A 48 -27.31 5.92 -6.87
CA PRO A 48 -26.50 6.97 -6.26
C PRO A 48 -25.77 6.55 -4.98
N VAL A 49 -26.33 5.61 -4.21
CA VAL A 49 -25.69 5.04 -3.01
C VAL A 49 -24.44 4.25 -3.40
N GLY A 50 -24.45 3.59 -4.56
CA GLY A 50 -23.29 2.90 -5.10
C GLY A 50 -22.08 3.80 -5.27
N ILE A 51 -22.27 5.04 -5.71
CA ILE A 51 -21.20 6.03 -5.89
C ILE A 51 -20.55 6.38 -4.54
N LEU A 52 -21.36 6.55 -3.49
CA LEU A 52 -20.85 6.82 -2.14
C LEU A 52 -20.04 5.64 -1.60
N LEU A 53 -20.52 4.41 -1.80
CA LEU A 53 -19.82 3.19 -1.38
C LEU A 53 -18.50 3.01 -2.16
N GLU A 54 -18.53 3.19 -3.47
CA GLU A 54 -17.34 3.11 -4.33
C GLU A 54 -16.30 4.16 -3.91
N THR A 55 -16.73 5.40 -3.66
CA THR A 55 -15.84 6.50 -3.22
C THR A 55 -15.24 6.20 -1.85
N GLY A 56 -16.05 5.71 -0.90
CA GLY A 56 -15.58 5.32 0.42
C GLY A 56 -14.55 4.19 0.35
N LEU A 57 -14.81 3.16 -0.47
CA LEU A 57 -13.89 2.05 -0.67
C LEU A 57 -12.55 2.51 -1.26
N VAL A 58 -12.59 3.37 -2.29
CA VAL A 58 -11.39 3.96 -2.89
C VAL A 58 -10.62 4.79 -1.86
N ALA A 59 -11.31 5.60 -1.05
CA ALA A 59 -10.69 6.42 -0.01
C ALA A 59 -9.97 5.55 1.03
N ILE A 60 -10.59 4.44 1.47
CA ILE A 60 -9.98 3.48 2.40
C ILE A 60 -8.71 2.88 1.80
N PHE A 61 -8.76 2.38 0.56
CA PHE A 61 -7.58 1.80 -0.08
C PHE A 61 -6.44 2.81 -0.27
N LEU A 62 -6.78 4.05 -0.62
CA LEU A 62 -5.79 5.12 -0.79
C LEU A 62 -5.15 5.51 0.54
N ALA A 63 -5.95 5.62 1.62
CA ALA A 63 -5.45 5.88 2.97
C ALA A 63 -4.51 4.76 3.45
N GLN A 64 -4.91 3.49 3.28
CA GLN A 64 -4.08 2.33 3.64
C GLN A 64 -2.75 2.30 2.88
N LYS A 65 -2.78 2.56 1.56
CA LYS A 65 -1.54 2.68 0.76
C LYS A 65 -0.66 3.81 1.28
N SER A 66 -1.24 4.99 1.52
CA SER A 66 -0.50 6.14 2.01
C SER A 66 0.19 5.83 3.34
N LEU A 67 -0.49 5.16 4.27
CA LEU A 67 0.10 4.77 5.54
C LEU A 67 1.24 3.76 5.38
N ALA A 68 1.08 2.76 4.51
CA ALA A 68 2.14 1.81 4.20
C ALA A 68 3.38 2.50 3.61
N ASP A 69 3.19 3.49 2.73
CA ASP A 69 4.27 4.29 2.16
C ASP A 69 5.00 5.11 3.25
N HIS A 70 4.28 5.67 4.23
CA HIS A 70 4.90 6.36 5.37
C HIS A 70 5.70 5.41 6.27
N VAL A 71 5.19 4.21 6.56
CA VAL A 71 5.92 3.20 7.35
C VAL A 71 7.17 2.73 6.62
N ALA A 72 7.09 2.53 5.30
CA ALA A 72 8.26 2.23 4.48
C ALA A 72 9.29 3.38 4.51
N ALA A 73 8.84 4.64 4.49
CA ALA A 73 9.71 5.80 4.63
C ALA A 73 10.41 5.84 6.00
N VAL A 74 9.77 5.40 7.10
CA VAL A 74 10.42 5.26 8.41
C VAL A 74 11.56 4.23 8.34
N ALA A 75 11.32 3.08 7.73
CA ALA A 75 12.34 2.03 7.59
C ALA A 75 13.53 2.49 6.73
N VAL A 76 13.27 3.23 5.64
CA VAL A 76 14.32 3.81 4.80
C VAL A 76 15.10 4.88 5.56
N ALA A 77 14.42 5.79 6.24
CA ALA A 77 15.06 6.86 7.01
C ALA A 77 15.91 6.31 8.17
N LEU A 78 15.44 5.28 8.88
CA LEU A 78 16.24 4.61 9.92
C LEU A 78 17.54 4.01 9.35
N ARG A 79 17.45 3.38 8.18
CA ARG A 79 18.61 2.72 7.55
C ARG A 79 19.61 3.72 6.99
N ASP A 80 19.11 4.78 6.34
CA ASP A 80 19.95 5.68 5.54
C ASP A 80 20.38 6.93 6.34
N GLU A 81 19.59 7.38 7.32
CA GLU A 81 19.79 8.61 8.12
C GLU A 81 19.91 8.33 9.64
N GLY A 82 19.76 7.07 10.06
CA GLY A 82 19.85 6.66 11.47
C GLY A 82 18.65 7.09 12.31
N LEU A 83 18.84 7.10 13.64
CA LEU A 83 17.76 7.34 14.60
C LEU A 83 17.07 8.69 14.41
N THR A 84 17.82 9.75 14.12
CA THR A 84 17.26 11.10 13.92
C THR A 84 16.31 11.15 12.72
N GLY A 85 16.70 10.55 11.59
CA GLY A 85 15.82 10.46 10.41
C GLY A 85 14.60 9.58 10.66
N GLY A 86 14.79 8.45 11.36
CA GLY A 86 13.69 7.60 11.81
C GLY A 86 12.65 8.32 12.68
N ARG A 87 13.11 9.14 13.63
CA ARG A 87 12.24 9.96 14.49
C ARG A 87 11.45 11.01 13.70
N ALA A 88 12.10 11.70 12.76
CA ALA A 88 11.44 12.68 11.90
C ALA A 88 10.43 12.03 10.93
N ALA A 89 10.69 10.81 10.48
CA ALA A 89 9.75 10.06 9.65
C ALA A 89 8.55 9.55 10.47
N VAL A 90 8.78 8.99 11.66
CA VAL A 90 7.72 8.41 12.49
C VAL A 90 6.79 9.47 13.06
N SER A 91 7.28 10.70 13.32
CA SER A 91 6.48 11.84 13.80
C SER A 91 5.29 12.20 12.91
N ARG A 92 5.35 11.81 11.63
CA ARG A 92 4.28 12.05 10.66
C ARG A 92 3.12 11.05 10.79
N ILE A 93 3.32 9.95 11.50
CA ILE A 93 2.31 8.87 11.65
C ILE A 93 1.93 8.59 13.10
N VAL A 94 2.72 9.04 14.09
CA VAL A 94 2.40 8.89 15.51
C VAL A 94 1.96 10.22 16.12
N GLY A 95 1.02 10.18 17.07
CA GLY A 95 0.58 11.36 17.80
C GLY A 95 1.43 11.73 19.03
N ARG A 96 2.44 10.92 19.39
CA ARG A 96 3.30 11.10 20.57
C ARG A 96 4.67 11.70 20.19
N ASP A 97 5.34 12.31 21.16
CA ASP A 97 6.67 12.90 20.97
C ASP A 97 7.70 11.82 20.55
N PRO A 98 8.28 11.89 19.33
CA PRO A 98 9.27 10.94 18.85
C PRO A 98 10.67 11.15 19.45
N GLU A 99 10.95 12.31 20.05
CA GLU A 99 12.28 12.65 20.59
C GLU A 99 12.74 11.69 21.69
N THR A 100 11.78 11.05 22.38
CA THR A 100 12.07 10.08 23.46
C THR A 100 12.25 8.64 22.97
N LEU A 101 12.04 8.35 21.68
CA LEU A 101 12.04 6.98 21.16
C LEU A 101 13.45 6.52 20.76
N ASP A 102 13.87 5.36 21.22
CA ASP A 102 15.05 4.66 20.66
C ASP A 102 14.70 3.96 19.34
N GLU A 103 15.70 3.42 18.65
CA GLU A 103 15.51 2.79 17.34
C GLU A 103 14.49 1.63 17.35
N PRO A 104 14.51 0.70 18.33
CA PRO A 104 13.44 -0.29 18.49
C PRO A 104 12.06 0.33 18.73
N ALA A 105 11.98 1.41 19.53
CA ALA A 105 10.72 2.09 19.81
C ALA A 105 10.16 2.84 18.59
N VAL A 106 11.02 3.39 17.72
CA VAL A 106 10.61 3.98 16.43
C VAL A 106 10.01 2.90 15.53
N CYS A 107 10.67 1.76 15.38
CA CYS A 107 10.16 0.62 14.61
C CYS A 107 8.82 0.13 15.16
N ARG A 108 8.74 -0.07 16.48
CA ARG A 108 7.52 -0.51 17.16
C ARG A 108 6.39 0.48 16.94
N ALA A 109 6.64 1.78 17.07
CA ALA A 109 5.62 2.80 16.90
C ALA A 109 5.06 2.82 15.47
N ALA A 110 5.92 2.67 14.46
CA ALA A 110 5.47 2.56 13.07
C ALA A 110 4.59 1.33 12.82
N ILE A 111 4.96 0.17 13.39
CA ILE A 111 4.18 -1.08 13.26
C ILE A 111 2.86 -0.98 14.03
N GLU A 112 2.87 -0.41 15.23
CA GLU A 112 1.69 -0.19 16.06
C GLU A 112 0.67 0.70 15.34
N SER A 113 1.11 1.84 14.79
CA SER A 113 0.25 2.74 14.02
C SER A 113 -0.31 2.10 12.74
N LEU A 114 0.48 1.26 12.06
CA LEU A 114 0.01 0.50 10.89
C LEU A 114 -1.04 -0.54 11.29
N ALA A 115 -0.78 -1.30 12.35
CA ALA A 115 -1.65 -2.37 12.82
C ALA A 115 -2.99 -1.80 13.34
N GLU A 116 -2.97 -0.69 14.07
CA GLU A 116 -4.16 0.01 14.56
C GLU A 116 -5.03 0.49 13.40
N ASN A 117 -4.44 1.20 12.42
CA ASN A 117 -5.18 1.66 11.24
C ASN A 117 -5.71 0.50 10.38
N PHE A 118 -4.98 -0.62 10.29
CA PHE A 118 -5.48 -1.80 9.57
C PHE A 118 -6.61 -2.49 10.33
N SER A 119 -6.51 -2.58 11.65
CA SER A 119 -7.55 -3.10 12.52
C SER A 119 -8.85 -2.31 12.36
N ASP A 120 -8.77 -0.99 12.48
CA ASP A 120 -9.96 -0.12 12.44
C ASP A 120 -10.50 0.05 11.01
N GLY A 121 -9.60 0.12 10.01
CA GLY A 121 -9.98 0.37 8.62
C GLY A 121 -10.43 -0.87 7.85
N VAL A 122 -10.03 -2.07 8.26
CA VAL A 122 -10.29 -3.32 7.50
C VAL A 122 -10.89 -4.41 8.38
N VAL A 123 -10.24 -4.74 9.50
CA VAL A 123 -10.62 -5.92 10.31
C VAL A 123 -11.97 -5.69 11.01
N ALA A 124 -12.14 -4.55 11.68
CA ALA A 124 -13.37 -4.24 12.40
C ALA A 124 -14.61 -4.17 11.47
N PRO A 125 -14.56 -3.49 10.31
CA PRO A 125 -15.64 -3.57 9.33
C PRO A 125 -15.89 -4.99 8.83
N ALA A 126 -14.85 -5.73 8.44
CA ALA A 126 -15.00 -7.06 7.87
C ALA A 126 -15.63 -8.07 8.84
N LEU A 127 -15.29 -7.99 10.13
CA LEU A 127 -15.86 -8.88 11.15
C LEU A 127 -17.26 -8.45 11.62
N TRP A 128 -17.56 -7.15 11.66
CA TRP A 128 -18.89 -6.69 12.05
C TRP A 128 -19.96 -6.97 10.97
N TYR A 129 -19.56 -7.02 9.70
CA TYR A 129 -20.43 -7.39 8.58
C TYR A 129 -20.53 -8.91 8.31
N ALA A 130 -19.74 -9.74 9.00
CA ALA A 130 -19.75 -11.21 8.86
C ALA A 130 -20.76 -11.87 9.82
#